data_AF-A0A7K1C7V5-F1
#
_entry.id   AF-A0A7K1C7V5-F1
#
_cell.length_a   1.000
_cell.length_b   1.000
_cell.length_c   1.000
_cell.angle_alpha   90.00
_cell.angle_beta   90.00
_cell.angle_gamma   90.00
#
_symmetry.space_group_name_H-M   'P 1'
#
loop_
_entity.id
_entity.type
_entity.pdbx_description
1 polymer ?
#
loop_
_entity_poly.entity_id
_entity_poly.type
_entity_poly.pdbx_seq_one_letter_code
_entity_poly.pdbx_strand_id
1 'polypeptide(L)'
;MSERPSPSADRLVIVRWRDPLIERLGHDALGDYVELFWLGVLGPTATWLLRRLAVAAVAHPDGHQVNLPAMASALGLGWDSNRANAFGRALQRLVMFGMARHVDGTVAVRTVVPPLSVRHLARLPEHLQRA
;
A
#
# COMPACT_ATOMS: atom_id res chain seq x y z
N MET A 1 13.89 -17.26 25.79
CA MET A 1 12.43 -17.50 25.72
C MET A 1 11.84 -16.49 24.76
N SER A 2 11.44 -16.91 23.56
CA SER A 2 10.83 -16.00 22.58
C SER A 2 9.35 -15.85 22.93
N GLU A 3 8.97 -14.67 23.40
CA GLU A 3 7.58 -14.31 23.65
C GLU A 3 6.80 -14.44 22.34
N ARG A 4 5.75 -15.27 22.32
CA ARG A 4 4.89 -15.37 21.13
C ARG A 4 4.22 -14.01 20.92
N PRO A 5 4.19 -13.49 19.68
CA PRO A 5 3.51 -12.24 19.42
C PRO A 5 2.06 -12.32 19.87
N SER A 6 1.57 -11.25 20.51
CA SER A 6 0.16 -11.13 20.88
C SER A 6 -0.71 -11.18 19.62
N PRO A 7 -1.89 -11.84 19.64
CA PRO A 7 -2.74 -11.99 18.47
C PRO A 7 -3.21 -10.66 17.83
N SER A 8 -3.12 -9.55 18.57
CA SER A 8 -3.35 -8.19 18.06
C SER A 8 -2.22 -7.65 17.17
N ALA A 9 -0.96 -8.08 17.39
CA ALA A 9 0.20 -7.60 16.63
C ALA A 9 0.21 -8.09 15.17
N ASP A 10 -0.51 -9.18 14.89
CA ASP A 10 -0.63 -9.79 13.57
C ASP A 10 -1.90 -9.36 12.82
N ARG A 11 -2.63 -8.37 13.36
CA ARG A 11 -3.86 -7.84 12.80
C ARG A 11 -3.71 -6.34 12.55
N LEU A 12 -4.23 -5.89 11.42
CA LEU A 12 -4.27 -4.47 11.07
C LEU A 12 -5.66 -4.11 10.56
N VAL A 13 -6.30 -3.12 11.17
CA VAL A 13 -7.52 -2.55 10.62
C VAL A 13 -7.15 -1.58 9.51
N ILE A 14 -7.73 -1.78 8.33
CA ILE A 14 -7.60 -0.86 7.21
C ILE A 14 -8.94 -0.21 6.91
N VAL A 15 -8.90 1.02 6.41
CA VAL A 15 -10.07 1.76 5.93
C VAL A 15 -9.76 2.40 4.58
N ARG A 16 -10.79 2.68 3.78
CA ARG A 16 -10.60 3.47 2.56
C ARG A 16 -10.24 4.92 2.93
N TRP A 17 -9.15 5.42 2.37
CA TRP A 17 -8.83 6.84 2.42
C TRP A 17 -9.63 7.58 1.37
N ARG A 18 -10.65 8.31 1.80
CA ARG A 18 -11.40 9.24 0.95
C ARG A 18 -10.70 10.59 0.89
N ASP A 19 -10.36 11.01 -0.31
CA ASP A 19 -9.66 12.27 -0.60
C ASP A 19 -10.24 12.85 -1.90
N PRO A 20 -11.24 13.75 -1.82
CA PRO A 20 -11.96 14.21 -2.99
C PRO A 20 -11.08 14.89 -4.04
N LEU A 21 -9.94 15.46 -3.67
CA LEU A 21 -9.02 16.08 -4.62
C LEU A 21 -8.30 15.01 -5.43
N ILE A 22 -7.73 14.01 -4.76
CA ILE A 22 -7.02 12.91 -5.43
C ILE A 22 -8.00 11.99 -6.18
N GLU A 23 -9.20 11.77 -5.67
CA GLU A 23 -10.22 10.98 -6.35
C GLU A 23 -10.66 11.61 -7.69
N ARG A 24 -10.55 12.93 -7.85
CA ARG A 24 -10.83 13.62 -9.12
C ARG A 24 -9.67 13.61 -10.11
N LEU A 25 -8.43 13.66 -9.62
CA LEU A 25 -7.24 13.90 -10.45
C LEU A 25 -6.32 12.68 -10.59
N GLY A 26 -6.57 11.65 -9.79
CA GLY A 26 -5.71 10.50 -9.66
C GLY A 26 -6.08 9.35 -10.58
N HIS A 27 -5.43 8.21 -10.33
CA HIS A 27 -5.59 6.98 -11.08
C HIS A 27 -6.01 5.84 -10.16
N ASP A 28 -6.76 4.88 -10.69
CA ASP A 28 -7.12 3.67 -9.95
C ASP A 28 -5.85 2.97 -9.43
N ALA A 29 -5.84 2.61 -8.14
CA ALA A 29 -4.77 1.82 -7.52
C ALA A 29 -4.53 0.47 -8.23
N LEU A 30 -5.55 -0.03 -8.94
CA LEU A 30 -5.49 -1.25 -9.74
C LEU A 30 -5.23 -0.99 -11.23
N GLY A 31 -5.18 0.25 -11.68
CA GLY A 31 -5.01 0.58 -13.09
C GLY A 31 -3.56 0.49 -13.59
N ASP A 32 -3.41 0.46 -14.91
CA ASP A 32 -2.12 0.37 -15.62
C ASP A 32 -1.17 1.50 -15.26
N TYR A 33 -1.69 2.69 -14.95
CA TYR A 33 -0.88 3.83 -14.50
C TYR A 33 0.00 3.48 -13.29
N VAL A 34 -0.54 2.72 -12.33
CA VAL A 34 0.21 2.32 -11.14
C VAL A 34 1.32 1.34 -11.49
N GLU A 35 1.03 0.41 -12.40
CA GLU A 35 2.01 -0.57 -12.86
C GLU A 35 3.14 0.09 -13.66
N LEU A 36 2.83 1.06 -14.52
CA LEU A 36 3.80 1.73 -15.36
C LEU A 36 4.62 2.79 -14.61
N PHE A 37 3.98 3.64 -13.81
CA PHE A 37 4.61 4.84 -13.24
C PHE A 37 4.98 4.69 -11.77
N TRP A 38 4.11 4.09 -10.96
CA TRP A 38 4.35 3.96 -9.52
C TRP A 38 5.23 2.77 -9.16
N LEU A 39 5.28 1.71 -9.98
CA LEU A 39 6.05 0.50 -9.68
C LEU A 39 7.54 0.78 -9.44
N GLY A 40 8.17 1.61 -10.27
CA GLY A 40 9.58 1.99 -10.07
C GLY A 40 9.83 2.80 -8.79
N VAL A 41 8.83 3.57 -8.35
CA VAL A 41 8.91 4.43 -7.16
C VAL A 41 8.61 3.65 -5.88
N LEU A 42 7.57 2.83 -5.88
CA LEU A 42 7.10 2.02 -4.75
C LEU A 42 7.85 0.68 -4.64
N GLY A 43 8.35 0.15 -5.75
CA GLY A 43 8.88 -1.20 -5.84
C GLY A 43 7.78 -2.26 -5.95
N PRO A 44 8.10 -3.47 -6.46
CA PRO A 44 7.10 -4.49 -6.78
C PRO A 44 6.24 -4.91 -5.58
N THR A 45 6.88 -5.16 -4.43
CA THR A 45 6.19 -5.65 -3.23
C THR A 45 5.18 -4.64 -2.68
N ALA A 46 5.55 -3.36 -2.58
CA ALA A 46 4.64 -2.32 -2.12
C ALA A 46 3.51 -2.08 -3.10
N THR A 47 3.79 -2.13 -4.41
CA THR A 47 2.77 -1.99 -5.46
C THR A 47 1.71 -3.09 -5.36
N TRP A 48 2.12 -4.35 -5.23
CA TRP A 48 1.17 -5.45 -5.05
C TRP A 48 0.45 -5.43 -3.71
N LEU A 49 1.11 -5.00 -2.64
CA LEU A 49 0.46 -4.78 -1.35
C LEU A 49 -0.63 -3.71 -1.46
N LEU A 50 -0.35 -2.57 -2.10
CA LEU A 50 -1.33 -1.51 -2.34
C LEU A 50 -2.56 -2.05 -3.05
N ARG A 51 -2.39 -2.80 -4.15
CA ARG A 51 -3.50 -3.39 -4.91
C ARG A 51 -4.40 -4.25 -4.02
N ARG A 52 -3.82 -5.10 -3.17
CA ARG A 52 -4.59 -5.97 -2.27
C ARG A 52 -5.32 -5.19 -1.18
N LEU A 53 -4.65 -4.22 -0.58
CA LEU A 53 -5.26 -3.37 0.44
C LEU A 53 -6.37 -2.50 -0.17
N ALA A 54 -6.19 -1.99 -1.39
CA ALA A 54 -7.20 -1.23 -2.11
C ALA A 54 -8.44 -2.08 -2.42
N VAL A 55 -8.27 -3.31 -2.92
CA VAL A 55 -9.38 -4.26 -3.11
C VAL A 55 -10.15 -4.48 -1.80
N ALA A 56 -9.43 -4.78 -0.72
CA ALA A 56 -10.05 -5.01 0.57
C ALA A 56 -10.79 -3.77 1.11
N ALA A 57 -10.22 -2.57 0.93
CA ALA A 57 -10.82 -1.31 1.36
C ALA A 57 -12.05 -0.90 0.52
N VAL A 58 -12.10 -1.25 -0.77
CA VAL A 58 -13.30 -1.06 -1.60
C VAL A 58 -14.41 -2.03 -1.20
N ALA A 59 -14.07 -3.30 -0.99
CA ALA A 59 -15.03 -4.34 -0.61
C ALA A 59 -15.63 -4.14 0.79
N HIS A 60 -14.91 -3.45 1.69
CA HIS A 60 -15.31 -3.23 3.07
C HIS A 60 -15.25 -1.74 3.42
N PRO A 61 -16.26 -0.94 3.03
CA PRO A 61 -16.24 0.52 3.19
C PRO A 61 -16.20 0.98 4.65
N ASP A 62 -16.69 0.15 5.59
CA ASP A 62 -16.71 0.43 7.03
C ASP A 62 -15.42 0.00 7.75
N GLY A 63 -14.43 -0.48 6.99
CA GLY A 63 -13.16 -0.97 7.51
C GLY A 63 -13.07 -2.50 7.52
N HIS A 64 -11.83 -2.99 7.48
CA HIS A 64 -11.54 -4.42 7.39
C HIS A 64 -10.32 -4.78 8.23
N GLN A 65 -10.41 -5.85 9.02
CA GLN A 65 -9.27 -6.37 9.76
C GLN A 65 -8.49 -7.37 8.91
N VAL A 66 -7.31 -6.95 8.45
CA VAL A 66 -6.38 -7.78 7.70
C VAL A 66 -5.58 -8.68 8.64
N ASN A 67 -5.46 -9.95 8.29
CA ASN A 67 -4.47 -10.86 8.88
C ASN A 67 -3.12 -10.67 8.17
N LEU A 68 -2.14 -10.11 8.88
CA LEU A 68 -0.83 -9.75 8.33
C LEU A 68 -0.01 -10.98 7.89
N PRO A 69 0.11 -12.06 8.68
CA PRO A 69 0.76 -13.30 8.22
C PRO A 69 0.15 -13.87 6.94
N ALA A 70 -1.18 -13.93 6.86
CA ALA A 70 -1.88 -14.46 5.68
C ALA A 70 -1.66 -13.58 4.45
N MET A 71 -1.75 -12.26 4.61
CA MET A 71 -1.51 -11.30 3.52
C MET A 71 -0.06 -11.37 3.02
N ALA A 72 0.91 -11.44 3.94
CA ALA A 72 2.32 -11.59 3.62
C ALA A 72 2.60 -12.90 2.87
N SER A 73 2.09 -14.02 3.38
CA SER A 73 2.23 -15.34 2.74
C SER A 73 1.64 -15.34 1.33
N ALA A 74 0.47 -14.75 1.15
CA ALA A 74 -0.16 -14.66 -0.16
C ALA A 74 0.65 -13.78 -1.15
N LEU A 75 1.53 -12.88 -0.67
CA LEU A 75 2.49 -12.11 -1.49
C LEU A 75 3.83 -12.84 -1.67
N GLY A 76 3.97 -14.07 -1.17
CA GLY A 76 5.23 -14.83 -1.17
C GLY A 76 6.26 -14.31 -0.16
N LEU A 77 5.81 -13.64 0.91
CA LEU A 77 6.68 -13.03 1.92
C LEU A 77 6.57 -13.76 3.26
N GLY A 78 7.68 -13.79 4.00
CA GLY A 78 7.68 -14.19 5.40
C GLY A 78 7.11 -13.09 6.31
N TRP A 79 6.49 -13.50 7.42
CA TRP A 79 6.00 -12.61 8.47
C TRP A 79 6.60 -12.98 9.83
N ASP A 80 7.12 -11.96 10.51
CA ASP A 80 7.54 -12.02 11.90
C ASP A 80 7.30 -10.62 12.49
N SER A 81 6.33 -10.49 13.39
CA SER A 81 5.96 -9.21 13.99
C SER A 81 7.04 -8.63 14.92
N ASN A 82 8.01 -9.44 15.34
CA ASN A 82 9.12 -9.00 16.20
C ASN A 82 10.37 -8.59 15.41
N ARG A 83 10.35 -8.68 14.07
CA ARG A 83 11.51 -8.39 13.22
C ARG A 83 11.15 -7.55 12.01
N ALA A 84 12.10 -6.74 11.55
CA ALA A 84 11.98 -6.02 10.29
C ALA A 84 11.85 -7.01 9.12
N ASN A 85 10.68 -7.04 8.48
CA ASN A 85 10.35 -7.97 7.40
C ASN A 85 9.96 -7.23 6.11
N ALA A 86 9.92 -7.94 4.99
CA ALA A 86 9.66 -7.34 3.67
C ALA A 86 8.25 -6.73 3.57
N PHE A 87 7.27 -7.34 4.23
CA PHE A 87 5.90 -6.81 4.31
C PHE A 87 5.88 -5.46 5.04
N GLY A 88 6.48 -5.39 6.24
CA GLY A 88 6.56 -4.17 7.03
C GLY A 88 7.26 -3.03 6.29
N ARG A 89 8.35 -3.33 5.56
CA ARG A 89 9.02 -2.35 4.68
C ARG A 89 8.12 -1.90 3.52
N ALA A 90 7.36 -2.82 2.91
CA ALA A 90 6.42 -2.48 1.86
C ALA A 90 5.31 -1.54 2.36
N LEU A 91 4.72 -1.84 3.52
CA LEU A 91 3.71 -0.98 4.16
C LEU A 91 4.29 0.40 4.52
N GLN A 92 5.50 0.44 5.09
CA GLN A 92 6.19 1.69 5.41
C GLN A 92 6.47 2.53 4.16
N ARG A 93 6.79 1.90 3.01
CA ARG A 93 6.92 2.60 1.72
C ARG A 93 5.60 3.17 1.24
N LEU A 94 4.49 2.44 1.40
CA LEU A 94 3.16 2.99 1.09
C LEU A 94 2.85 4.23 1.91
N VAL A 95 3.21 4.24 3.19
CA VAL A 95 3.07 5.42 4.05
C VAL A 95 3.99 6.55 3.59
N MET A 96 5.26 6.26 3.35
CA MET A 96 6.27 7.24 2.94
C MET A 96 5.91 7.95 1.62
N PHE A 97 5.31 7.23 0.68
CA PHE A 97 4.88 7.78 -0.62
C PHE A 97 3.41 8.24 -0.64
N GLY A 98 2.73 8.26 0.51
CA GLY A 98 1.37 8.80 0.62
C GLY A 98 0.27 7.93 0.01
N MET A 99 0.53 6.64 -0.21
CA MET A 99 -0.46 5.64 -0.64
C MET A 99 -1.26 5.09 0.53
N ALA A 100 -0.73 5.21 1.74
CA ALA A 100 -1.39 4.86 2.98
C ALA A 100 -1.05 5.90 4.06
N ARG A 101 -1.83 5.95 5.15
CA ARG A 101 -1.48 6.70 6.35
C ARG A 101 -2.03 6.01 7.59
N HIS A 102 -1.35 6.16 8.72
CA HIS A 102 -1.89 5.76 10.01
C HIS A 102 -2.93 6.78 10.49
N VAL A 103 -4.08 6.31 10.99
CA VAL A 103 -5.14 7.12 11.59
C VAL A 103 -5.74 6.34 12.76
N ASP A 104 -5.55 6.83 13.98
CA ASP A 104 -6.19 6.27 15.20
C ASP A 104 -6.07 4.75 15.35
N GLY A 105 -4.86 4.21 15.11
CA GLY A 105 -4.60 2.76 15.20
C GLY A 105 -5.04 1.94 13.98
N THR A 106 -5.61 2.58 12.97
CA THR A 106 -5.93 1.98 11.67
C THR A 106 -4.97 2.47 10.59
N VAL A 107 -4.98 1.83 9.42
CA VAL A 107 -4.31 2.33 8.21
C VAL A 107 -5.33 2.69 7.15
N ALA A 108 -5.42 3.98 6.84
CA ALA A 108 -6.21 4.47 5.72
C ALA A 108 -5.44 4.27 4.41
N VAL A 109 -6.04 3.59 3.44
CA VAL A 109 -5.40 3.18 2.17
C VAL A 109 -6.05 3.88 0.99
N ARG A 110 -5.24 4.42 0.08
CA ARG A 110 -5.73 4.99 -1.17
C ARG A 110 -6.21 3.90 -2.13
N THR A 111 -7.43 4.08 -2.64
CA THR A 111 -7.96 3.30 -3.77
C THR A 111 -7.81 4.06 -5.09
N VAL A 112 -7.63 5.38 -5.01
CA VAL A 112 -7.20 6.25 -6.11
C VAL A 112 -5.89 6.90 -5.68
N VAL A 113 -4.84 6.70 -6.48
CA VAL A 113 -3.49 7.21 -6.22
C VAL A 113 -3.29 8.57 -6.90
N PRO A 114 -2.49 9.47 -6.32
CA PRO A 114 -2.13 10.70 -7.00
C PRO A 114 -1.33 10.42 -8.27
N PRO A 115 -1.35 11.33 -9.26
CA PRO A 115 -0.34 11.34 -10.31
C PRO A 115 1.06 11.42 -9.70
N LEU A 116 2.05 10.87 -10.39
CA LEU A 116 3.45 10.97 -9.99
C LEU A 116 3.84 12.46 -9.92
N SER A 117 4.64 12.83 -8.91
CA SER A 117 5.20 14.18 -8.86
C SER A 117 6.17 14.39 -10.03
N VAL A 118 6.31 15.64 -10.50
CA VAL A 118 7.26 16.00 -11.57
C VAL A 118 8.67 15.48 -11.26
N ARG A 119 9.08 15.54 -9.99
CA ARG A 119 10.39 15.05 -9.53
C ARG A 119 10.54 13.53 -9.68
N HIS A 120 9.48 12.76 -9.42
CA HIS A 120 9.52 11.31 -9.62
C HIS A 120 9.42 10.95 -11.10
N LEU A 121 8.61 11.67 -11.87
CA LEU A 121 8.44 11.44 -13.31
C LEU A 121 9.76 11.63 -14.05
N ALA A 122 10.50 12.69 -13.73
CA ALA A 122 11.81 12.99 -14.32
C ALA A 122 12.89 11.91 -14.09
N ARG A 123 12.66 10.95 -13.17
CA ARG A 123 13.56 9.83 -12.90
C ARG A 123 13.19 8.55 -13.65
N LEU A 124 12.04 8.54 -14.33
CA LEU A 124 11.62 7.40 -15.15
C LEU A 124 12.34 7.41 -16.50
N PRO A 125 12.41 6.28 -17.21
CA PRO A 125 12.88 6.25 -18.59
C PRO A 125 12.12 7.23 -19.50
N GLU A 126 12.80 7.80 -20.50
CA GLU A 126 12.24 8.87 -21.35
C GLU A 126 10.89 8.52 -22.00
N HIS A 127 10.68 7.26 -22.38
CA HIS A 127 9.43 6.84 -23.00
C HIS A 127 8.22 6.96 -22.06
N LEU A 128 8.41 6.81 -20.74
CA LEU A 128 7.35 7.04 -19.75
C LEU A 128 7.17 8.53 -19.43
N GLN A 129 8.21 9.34 -19.56
CA GLN A 129 8.08 10.79 -19.32
C GLN A 129 7.21 11.50 -20.37
N ARG A 130 7.06 10.91 -21.56
CA ARG A 130 6.31 11.46 -22.70
C ARG A 130 4.95 10.79 -22.94
N ALA A 131 4.59 9.80 -22.11
CA ALA A 131 3.37 9.00 -22.25
C ALA A 131 2.13 9.71 -21.71
#